data_AF-W1IXK1-F1
#
_entry.id   AF-W1IXK1-F1
#
_cell.length_a   1.000
_cell.length_b   1.000
_cell.length_c   1.000
_cell.angle_alpha   90.00
_cell.angle_beta   90.00
_cell.angle_gamma   90.00
#
_symmetry.space_group_name_H-M   'P 1'
#
loop_
_entity.id
_entity.type
_entity.pdbx_description
1 polymer ?
#
loop_
_entity_poly.entity_id
_entity_poly.type
_entity_poly.pdbx_seq_one_letter_code
_entity_poly.pdbx_strand_id
1 'polypeptide(L)'
;MGLILPAEITQVSIDTDNEYAEHFPLGLISFEEYQLGNGDKFALYWPIGHEQSEPIVTEFWHDEGSIKPAFSSLALFLQLASELDEEDGDYPDHPDYQQDSASPQACLIEARHLLQSGELIQSIHFLEKAIQRLPEYTEAAALLTNQYIRMEQYDDACKMAVQTLISPPSFGVNQQIDRICFWLSTQKKESAFLKEDPIWQRRAELSSLPKGGDKFNNIYALLSESIEIYIENKQIIQALTLMQTYREYMNAETFSFQERNHFNSQEFYLRKIELSYLLPNGPRILR
;
A
#
# COMPACT_ATOMS: atom_id res chain seq x y z
N MET A 1 17.43 -15.93 -3.44
CA MET A 1 16.87 -15.26 -2.25
C MET A 1 15.38 -15.03 -2.47
N GLY A 2 14.57 -15.12 -1.44
CA GLY A 2 13.14 -14.81 -1.43
C GLY A 2 12.83 -13.90 -0.24
N LEU A 3 11.58 -13.84 0.19
CA LEU A 3 11.20 -13.11 1.40
C LEU A 3 11.95 -13.62 2.63
N ILE A 4 12.48 -12.72 3.47
CA ILE A 4 13.09 -13.09 4.75
C ILE A 4 11.98 -13.31 5.78
N LEU A 5 11.87 -14.54 6.28
CA LEU A 5 10.97 -14.87 7.37
C LEU A 5 11.49 -14.29 8.71
N PRO A 6 10.59 -13.77 9.57
CA PRO A 6 10.97 -13.31 10.90
C PRO A 6 11.47 -14.46 11.77
N ALA A 7 12.26 -14.16 12.81
CA ALA A 7 12.84 -15.18 13.68
C ALA A 7 11.75 -15.99 14.42
N GLU A 8 10.63 -15.35 14.73
CA GLU A 8 9.50 -15.90 15.45
C GLU A 8 8.51 -16.66 14.55
N ILE A 9 8.82 -16.85 13.26
CA ILE A 9 7.89 -17.47 12.30
C ILE A 9 7.38 -18.85 12.74
N THR A 10 8.16 -19.60 13.53
CA THR A 10 7.76 -20.92 14.04
C THR A 10 6.68 -20.86 15.13
N GLN A 11 6.33 -19.67 15.60
CA GLN A 11 5.26 -19.45 16.58
C GLN A 11 3.90 -19.20 15.92
N VAL A 12 3.86 -19.08 14.59
CA VAL A 12 2.63 -18.90 13.82
C VAL A 12 2.55 -19.89 12.66
N SER A 13 1.33 -20.24 12.27
CA SER A 13 1.01 -21.15 11.19
C SER A 13 0.65 -20.34 9.95
N ILE A 14 1.64 -20.09 9.08
CA ILE A 14 1.44 -19.35 7.83
C ILE A 14 0.68 -20.17 6.77
N ASP A 15 -0.18 -19.49 6.02
CA ASP A 15 -0.84 -20.05 4.84
C ASP A 15 0.16 -20.15 3.67
N THR A 16 0.69 -21.36 3.46
CA THR A 16 1.61 -21.66 2.36
C THR A 16 0.90 -22.00 1.05
N ASP A 17 -0.36 -22.42 1.14
CA ASP A 17 -1.16 -22.83 -0.02
C ASP A 17 -1.66 -21.62 -0.80
N ASN A 18 -1.60 -20.43 -0.18
CA ASN A 18 -1.77 -19.14 -0.82
C ASN A 18 -3.15 -19.10 -1.50
N GLU A 19 -4.17 -19.68 -0.85
CA GLU A 19 -5.52 -19.86 -1.38
C GLU A 19 -6.14 -18.51 -1.82
N TYR A 20 -5.61 -17.42 -1.25
CA TYR A 20 -6.01 -16.04 -1.51
C TYR A 20 -4.94 -15.17 -2.17
N ALA A 21 -3.80 -15.72 -2.63
CA ALA A 21 -2.76 -14.96 -3.33
C ALA A 21 -3.30 -14.13 -4.50
N GLU A 22 -4.31 -14.70 -5.15
CA GLU A 22 -4.96 -14.12 -6.31
C GLU A 22 -5.88 -12.94 -5.95
N HIS A 23 -6.10 -12.69 -4.67
CA HIS A 23 -6.93 -11.60 -4.18
C HIS A 23 -6.12 -10.58 -3.37
N PHE A 24 -4.94 -10.97 -2.90
CA PHE A 24 -4.12 -10.15 -2.01
C PHE A 24 -2.98 -9.40 -2.71
N PRO A 25 -2.47 -8.34 -2.06
CA PRO A 25 -1.14 -7.82 -2.34
C PRO A 25 -0.11 -8.92 -2.48
N LEU A 26 0.77 -8.79 -3.48
CA LEU A 26 1.86 -9.76 -3.60
C LEU A 26 2.81 -9.54 -2.43
N GLY A 27 3.23 -10.59 -1.71
CA GLY A 27 4.05 -10.46 -0.51
C GLY A 27 3.25 -10.23 0.78
N LEU A 28 1.93 -10.45 0.75
CA LEU A 28 1.10 -10.63 1.94
C LEU A 28 0.90 -12.13 2.21
N ILE A 29 1.10 -12.56 3.46
CA ILE A 29 1.02 -13.96 3.87
C ILE A 29 0.27 -14.03 5.20
N SER A 30 -0.95 -14.58 5.18
CA SER A 30 -1.75 -14.74 6.39
C SER A 30 -1.19 -15.83 7.32
N PHE A 31 -1.53 -15.73 8.61
CA PHE A 31 -1.34 -16.80 9.58
C PHE A 31 -2.61 -17.05 10.38
N GLU A 32 -2.71 -18.23 11.00
CA GLU A 32 -3.96 -18.74 11.57
C GLU A 32 -4.19 -18.36 13.04
N GLU A 33 -3.16 -18.00 13.78
CA GLU A 33 -3.28 -17.59 15.18
C GLU A 33 -3.96 -16.22 15.32
N TYR A 34 -4.65 -16.02 16.45
CA TYR A 34 -5.31 -14.75 16.80
C TYR A 34 -6.37 -14.32 15.77
N GLN A 35 -7.18 -15.28 15.28
CA GLN A 35 -8.19 -15.01 14.24
C GLN A 35 -9.13 -13.87 14.63
N LEU A 36 -9.33 -12.93 13.71
CA LEU A 36 -10.26 -11.80 13.87
C LEU A 36 -11.74 -12.24 13.68
N GLY A 37 -11.96 -13.41 13.07
CA GLY A 37 -13.28 -13.96 12.75
C GLY A 37 -13.80 -13.48 11.39
N ASN A 38 -14.88 -14.08 10.89
CA ASN A 38 -15.57 -13.69 9.64
C ASN A 38 -14.71 -13.63 8.35
N GLY A 39 -13.54 -14.27 8.33
CA GLY A 39 -12.61 -14.21 7.19
C GLY A 39 -11.56 -13.11 7.30
N ASP A 40 -11.62 -12.29 8.35
CA ASP A 40 -10.57 -11.33 8.69
C ASP A 40 -9.38 -12.07 9.32
N LYS A 41 -8.18 -11.69 8.91
CA LYS A 41 -6.94 -12.38 9.30
C LYS A 41 -5.82 -11.40 9.62
N PHE A 42 -4.91 -11.81 10.49
CA PHE A 42 -3.59 -11.20 10.53
C PHE A 42 -2.71 -11.77 9.42
N ALA A 43 -1.80 -10.93 8.93
CA ALA A 43 -0.86 -11.30 7.89
C ALA A 43 0.48 -10.61 8.07
N LEU A 44 1.52 -11.25 7.57
CA LEU A 44 2.83 -10.65 7.36
C LEU A 44 2.83 -9.95 6.00
N TYR A 45 3.32 -8.71 5.97
CA TYR A 45 3.52 -7.98 4.74
C TYR A 45 4.94 -7.44 4.63
N TRP A 46 5.60 -7.71 3.51
CA TRP A 46 6.88 -7.10 3.17
C TRP A 46 6.62 -5.91 2.26
N PRO A 47 6.94 -4.67 2.65
CA PRO A 47 6.78 -3.52 1.74
C PRO A 47 7.55 -3.73 0.42
N ILE A 48 7.06 -3.19 -0.69
CA ILE A 48 7.69 -3.35 -2.01
C ILE A 48 9.07 -2.68 -2.01
N GLY A 49 10.10 -3.45 -2.33
CA GLY A 49 11.49 -3.01 -2.25
C GLY A 49 12.12 -3.22 -0.87
N HIS A 50 11.42 -3.86 0.08
CA HIS A 50 11.92 -4.19 1.43
C HIS A 50 11.91 -5.70 1.70
N GLU A 51 12.06 -6.53 0.66
CA GLU A 51 11.95 -8.00 0.76
C GLU A 51 13.01 -8.65 1.67
N GLN A 52 14.14 -7.97 1.89
CA GLN A 52 15.20 -8.39 2.83
C GLN A 52 15.13 -7.69 4.20
N SER A 53 14.00 -7.05 4.52
CA SER A 53 13.73 -6.49 5.85
C SER A 53 12.67 -7.34 6.55
N GLU A 54 12.57 -7.22 7.87
CA GLU A 54 11.47 -7.84 8.61
C GLU A 54 10.12 -7.32 8.10
N PRO A 55 9.12 -8.22 7.96
CA PRO A 55 7.77 -7.81 7.59
C PRO A 55 7.12 -6.98 8.70
N ILE A 56 6.11 -6.21 8.31
CA ILE A 56 5.12 -5.68 9.25
C ILE A 56 4.01 -6.71 9.47
N VAL A 57 3.30 -6.61 10.59
CA VAL A 57 2.05 -7.35 10.79
C VAL A 57 0.89 -6.43 10.43
N THR A 58 0.01 -6.94 9.58
CA THR A 58 -1.16 -6.24 9.09
C THR A 58 -2.42 -6.98 9.49
N GLU A 59 -3.50 -6.25 9.73
CA GLU A 59 -4.85 -6.81 9.70
C GLU A 59 -5.41 -6.71 8.30
N PHE A 60 -6.04 -7.78 7.85
CA PHE A 60 -6.82 -7.80 6.63
C PHE A 60 -8.30 -7.89 6.98
N TRP A 61 -9.07 -6.91 6.49
CA TRP A 61 -10.51 -6.83 6.63
C TRP A 61 -11.15 -7.24 5.30
N HIS A 62 -11.64 -8.48 5.22
CA HIS A 62 -12.11 -9.11 4.00
C HIS A 62 -13.23 -8.33 3.31
N ASP A 63 -14.26 -7.98 4.08
CA ASP A 63 -15.45 -7.33 3.55
C ASP A 63 -15.19 -5.89 3.09
N GLU A 64 -14.21 -5.23 3.72
CA GLU A 64 -13.81 -3.87 3.37
C GLU A 64 -12.77 -3.83 2.25
N GLY A 65 -12.10 -4.96 1.98
CA GLY A 65 -10.91 -5.03 1.12
C GLY A 65 -9.78 -4.13 1.65
N SER A 66 -9.71 -3.92 2.97
CA SER A 66 -8.79 -2.99 3.62
C SER A 66 -7.68 -3.71 4.38
N ILE A 67 -6.50 -3.08 4.44
CA ILE A 67 -5.32 -3.60 5.14
C ILE A 67 -4.83 -2.53 6.11
N LYS A 68 -4.78 -2.88 7.39
CA LYS A 68 -4.27 -2.00 8.45
C LYS A 68 -2.85 -2.43 8.85
N PRO A 69 -1.83 -1.58 8.62
CA PRO A 69 -0.44 -1.90 8.96
C PRO A 69 -0.15 -1.64 10.45
N ALA A 70 -0.70 -2.50 11.31
CA ALA A 70 -0.81 -2.27 12.75
C ALA A 70 0.50 -2.40 13.53
N PHE A 71 1.36 -3.38 13.21
CA PHE A 71 2.58 -3.64 13.98
C PHE A 71 3.82 -3.63 13.09
N SER A 72 4.94 -3.17 13.66
CA SER A 72 6.21 -3.08 12.97
C SER A 72 6.91 -4.42 12.78
N SER A 73 6.57 -5.45 13.58
CA SER A 73 7.21 -6.77 13.55
C SER A 73 6.32 -7.86 14.15
N LEU A 74 6.58 -9.12 13.78
CA LEU A 74 5.93 -10.29 14.40
C LEU A 74 6.30 -10.44 15.87
N ALA A 75 7.55 -10.14 16.23
CA ALA A 75 8.03 -10.23 17.61
C ALA A 75 7.21 -9.37 18.57
N LEU A 76 6.95 -8.11 18.19
CA LEU A 76 6.16 -7.21 19.02
C LEU A 76 4.68 -7.64 19.09
N PHE A 77 4.11 -8.07 17.97
CA PHE A 77 2.76 -8.62 17.94
C PHE A 77 2.60 -9.78 18.93
N LEU A 78 3.51 -10.76 18.88
CA LEU A 78 3.48 -11.92 19.78
C LEU A 78 3.73 -11.53 21.25
N GLN A 79 4.58 -10.54 21.50
CA GLN A 79 4.79 -10.02 22.85
C GLN A 79 3.48 -9.48 23.42
N LEU A 80 2.82 -8.56 22.71
CA LEU A 80 1.55 -7.98 23.15
C LEU A 80 0.45 -9.02 23.25
N ALA A 81 0.41 -9.98 22.32
CA ALA A 81 -0.56 -11.07 22.36
C ALA A 81 -0.36 -12.01 23.57
N SER A 82 0.88 -12.14 24.08
CA SER A 82 1.17 -12.94 25.28
C SER A 82 0.80 -12.23 26.59
N GLU A 83 0.58 -10.92 26.54
CA GLU A 83 0.19 -10.08 27.67
C GLU A 83 -1.34 -9.98 27.83
N LEU A 84 -2.11 -10.57 26.91
CA LEU A 84 -3.57 -10.63 26.98
C LEU A 84 -4.05 -11.50 28.15
N ASP A 85 -4.87 -10.93 29.03
CA ASP A 85 -5.64 -11.69 30.01
C ASP A 85 -6.97 -12.19 29.39
N GLU A 86 -7.64 -13.15 30.03
CA GLU A 86 -8.92 -13.72 29.54
C GLU A 86 -10.05 -12.67 29.33
N GLU A 87 -9.90 -11.46 29.89
CA GLU A 87 -10.86 -10.35 29.76
C GLU A 87 -10.54 -9.38 28.60
N ASP A 88 -9.33 -9.43 28.03
CA ASP A 88 -8.81 -8.45 27.06
C ASP A 88 -9.13 -8.80 25.58
N GLY A 89 -9.81 -9.92 25.34
CA GLY A 89 -10.20 -10.39 24.02
C GLY A 89 -9.26 -11.43 23.42
N ASP A 90 -9.54 -11.84 22.18
CA ASP A 90 -8.85 -12.96 21.51
C ASP A 90 -7.56 -12.53 20.77
N TYR A 91 -7.26 -11.23 20.72
CA TYR A 91 -6.12 -10.66 19.97
C TYR A 91 -5.69 -9.28 20.51
N PRO A 92 -4.42 -8.87 20.31
CA PRO A 92 -3.91 -7.61 20.86
C PRO A 92 -4.47 -6.38 20.15
N ASP A 93 -4.76 -5.33 20.93
CA ASP A 93 -5.07 -4.00 20.41
C ASP A 93 -3.90 -3.40 19.59
N HIS A 94 -4.20 -2.42 18.74
CA HIS A 94 -3.18 -1.69 17.98
C HIS A 94 -2.26 -0.92 18.93
N PRO A 95 -0.93 -1.07 18.80
CA PRO A 95 0.00 -0.35 19.66
C PRO A 95 -0.04 1.14 19.35
N ASP A 96 0.08 1.96 20.40
CA ASP A 96 0.37 3.37 20.22
C ASP A 96 1.84 3.60 19.81
N TYR A 97 2.23 4.86 19.56
CA TYR A 97 3.59 5.18 19.15
C TYR A 97 4.65 4.92 20.25
N GLN A 98 4.26 4.93 21.52
CA GLN A 98 5.18 4.64 22.63
C GLN A 98 5.47 3.13 22.70
N GLN A 99 4.47 2.30 22.45
CA GLN A 99 4.58 0.85 22.38
C GLN A 99 5.27 0.39 21.09
N ASP A 100 4.93 0.98 19.94
CA ASP A 100 5.52 0.67 18.64
C ASP A 100 5.83 1.93 17.82
N SER A 101 7.00 2.50 18.07
CA SER A 101 7.44 3.69 17.33
C SER A 101 7.69 3.42 15.83
N ALA A 102 7.80 2.17 15.40
CA ALA A 102 8.05 1.80 14.00
C ALA A 102 6.78 1.34 13.27
N SER A 103 5.64 1.23 13.96
CA SER A 103 4.36 0.90 13.34
C SER A 103 3.94 2.02 12.38
N PRO A 104 3.65 1.73 11.10
CA PRO A 104 3.11 2.72 10.18
C PRO A 104 1.81 3.33 10.68
N GLN A 105 0.92 2.52 11.25
CA GLN A 105 -0.36 2.99 11.77
C GLN A 105 -0.19 3.87 13.01
N ALA A 106 0.65 3.48 13.97
CA ALA A 106 0.92 4.29 15.15
C ALA A 106 1.49 5.68 14.78
N CYS A 107 2.40 5.71 13.79
CA CYS A 107 2.92 6.96 13.25
C CYS A 107 1.83 7.83 12.59
N LEU A 108 0.90 7.23 11.82
CA LEU A 108 -0.22 7.95 11.22
C LEU A 108 -1.17 8.54 12.28
N ILE A 109 -1.46 7.78 13.34
CA ILE A 109 -2.32 8.23 14.44
C ILE A 109 -1.68 9.43 15.16
N GLU A 110 -0.40 9.33 15.51
CA GLU A 110 0.32 10.45 16.16
C GLU A 110 0.39 11.67 15.25
N ALA A 111 0.66 11.47 13.95
CA ALA A 111 0.65 12.56 12.98
C ALA A 111 -0.71 13.30 12.95
N ARG A 112 -1.83 12.58 13.05
CA ARG A 112 -3.18 13.18 13.10
C ARG A 112 -3.41 13.97 14.38
N HIS A 113 -2.99 13.43 15.53
CA HIS A 113 -3.07 14.13 16.81
C HIS A 113 -2.28 15.45 16.79
N LEU A 114 -1.08 15.43 16.20
CA LEU A 114 -0.24 16.62 16.03
C LEU A 114 -0.89 17.66 15.09
N LEU A 115 -1.55 17.23 14.01
CA LEU A 115 -2.30 18.16 13.14
C LEU A 115 -3.47 18.83 13.87
N GLN A 116 -4.17 18.09 14.73
CA GLN A 116 -5.25 18.65 15.55
C GLN A 116 -4.73 19.69 16.55
N SER A 117 -3.49 19.49 17.03
CA SER A 117 -2.81 20.41 17.96
C SER A 117 -2.05 21.55 17.26
N GLY A 118 -2.02 21.58 15.91
CA GLY A 118 -1.34 22.61 15.13
C GLY A 118 0.17 22.40 14.92
N GLU A 119 0.71 21.26 15.35
CA GLU A 119 2.13 20.90 15.29
C GLU A 119 2.51 20.31 13.91
N LEU A 120 2.41 21.13 12.86
CA LEU A 120 2.54 20.70 11.46
C LEU A 120 3.87 20.01 11.14
N ILE A 121 5.00 20.60 11.56
CA ILE A 121 6.33 20.07 11.23
C ILE A 121 6.56 18.70 11.88
N GLN A 122 6.09 18.53 13.12
CA GLN A 122 6.18 17.25 13.81
C GLN A 122 5.29 16.22 13.10
N SER A 123 4.06 16.59 12.74
CA SER A 123 3.17 15.70 11.99
C SER A 123 3.81 15.18 10.69
N ILE A 124 4.45 16.06 9.91
CA ILE A 124 5.16 15.67 8.69
C ILE A 124 6.24 14.63 8.99
N HIS A 125 7.03 14.81 10.05
CA HIS A 125 8.05 13.85 10.44
C HIS A 125 7.48 12.45 10.69
N PHE A 126 6.35 12.35 11.39
CA PHE A 126 5.67 11.06 11.63
C PHE A 126 5.10 10.46 10.35
N LEU A 127 4.56 11.27 9.45
CA LEU A 127 4.07 10.79 8.14
C LEU A 127 5.22 10.28 7.26
N GLU A 128 6.34 10.99 7.21
CA GLU A 128 7.55 10.55 6.52
C GLU A 128 8.06 9.22 7.09
N LYS A 129 8.03 9.04 8.41
CA LYS A 129 8.40 7.79 9.08
C LYS A 129 7.47 6.64 8.70
N ALA A 130 6.16 6.87 8.67
CA ALA A 130 5.18 5.89 8.23
C ALA A 130 5.43 5.45 6.77
N ILE A 131 5.67 6.41 5.88
CA ILE A 131 5.94 6.16 4.46
C ILE A 131 7.31 5.52 4.23
N GLN A 132 8.30 5.83 5.05
CA GLN A 132 9.60 5.15 5.00
C GLN A 132 9.46 3.68 5.38
N ARG A 133 8.58 3.34 6.34
CA ARG A 133 8.33 1.93 6.72
C ARG A 133 7.43 1.21 5.72
N LEU A 134 6.42 1.89 5.18
CA LEU A 134 5.47 1.35 4.21
C LEU A 134 5.22 2.37 3.08
N PRO A 135 6.02 2.35 2.00
CA PRO A 135 5.90 3.32 0.90
C PRO A 135 4.52 3.35 0.23
N GLU A 136 3.87 2.20 0.17
CA GLU A 136 2.52 2.00 -0.37
C GLU A 136 1.40 2.37 0.61
N TYR A 137 1.68 3.02 1.75
CA TYR A 137 0.65 3.42 2.71
C TYR A 137 -0.17 4.62 2.19
N THR A 138 -1.17 4.34 1.35
CA THR A 138 -1.96 5.32 0.59
C THR A 138 -2.56 6.40 1.46
N GLU A 139 -3.10 6.05 2.64
CA GLU A 139 -3.68 7.03 3.55
C GLU A 139 -2.66 8.03 4.11
N ALA A 140 -1.49 7.55 4.55
CA ALA A 140 -0.42 8.40 5.03
C ALA A 140 0.16 9.27 3.91
N ALA A 141 0.31 8.72 2.70
CA ALA A 141 0.81 9.43 1.53
C ALA A 141 -0.12 10.57 1.13
N ALA A 142 -1.43 10.34 1.16
CA ALA A 142 -2.44 11.36 0.90
C ALA A 142 -2.36 12.50 1.93
N LEU A 143 -2.24 12.15 3.22
CA LEU A 143 -2.15 13.15 4.28
C LEU A 143 -0.86 13.98 4.19
N LEU A 144 0.26 13.34 3.85
CA LEU A 144 1.57 13.98 3.65
C LEU A 144 1.56 14.91 2.44
N THR A 145 0.99 14.47 1.32
CA THR A 145 0.79 15.31 0.12
C THR A 145 0.08 16.61 0.47
N ASN A 146 -1.02 16.54 1.22
CA ASN A 146 -1.76 17.72 1.65
C ASN A 146 -0.91 18.66 2.51
N GLN A 147 -0.01 18.13 3.36
CA GLN A 147 0.87 18.98 4.16
C GLN A 147 1.93 19.67 3.30
N TYR A 148 2.53 18.97 2.33
CA TYR A 148 3.46 19.57 1.38
C TYR A 148 2.80 20.65 0.52
N ILE A 149 1.54 20.46 0.10
CA ILE A 149 0.77 21.50 -0.60
C ILE A 149 0.62 22.74 0.29
N ARG A 150 0.24 22.57 1.57
CA ARG A 150 0.07 23.67 2.53
C ARG A 150 1.35 24.43 2.83
N MET A 151 2.49 23.74 2.78
CA MET A 151 3.82 24.33 2.98
C MET A 151 4.44 24.89 1.70
N GLU A 152 3.72 24.84 0.57
CA GLU A 152 4.22 25.25 -0.74
C GLU A 152 5.49 24.50 -1.17
N GLN A 153 5.72 23.30 -0.63
CA GLN A 153 6.80 22.39 -1.02
C GLN A 153 6.41 21.65 -2.30
N TYR A 154 6.45 22.39 -3.40
CA TYR A 154 5.86 22.00 -4.67
C TYR A 154 6.35 20.65 -5.22
N ASP A 155 7.67 20.46 -5.32
CA ASP A 155 8.23 19.25 -5.92
C ASP A 155 7.94 18.02 -5.05
N ASP A 156 7.98 18.16 -3.73
CA ASP A 156 7.70 17.06 -2.81
C ASP A 156 6.21 16.73 -2.77
N ALA A 157 5.34 17.73 -2.86
CA ALA A 157 3.91 17.54 -3.06
C ALA A 157 3.60 16.76 -4.35
N CYS A 158 4.25 17.10 -5.47
CA CYS A 158 4.03 16.40 -6.73
C CYS A 158 4.51 14.94 -6.67
N LYS A 159 5.69 14.68 -6.08
CA LYS A 159 6.21 13.32 -5.91
C LYS A 159 5.29 12.48 -5.03
N MET A 160 4.87 13.03 -3.89
CA MET A 160 4.02 12.30 -2.96
C MET A 160 2.61 12.12 -3.52
N ALA A 161 2.11 13.05 -4.33
CA ALA A 161 0.86 12.87 -5.05
C ALA A 161 0.95 11.71 -6.05
N VAL A 162 2.01 11.64 -6.87
CA VAL A 162 2.22 10.48 -7.76
C VAL A 162 2.29 9.18 -6.96
N GLN A 163 3.08 9.14 -5.87
CA GLN A 163 3.13 7.99 -4.96
C GLN A 163 1.72 7.61 -4.47
N THR A 164 0.93 8.57 -4.01
CA THR A 164 -0.44 8.35 -3.52
C THR A 164 -1.33 7.72 -4.60
N LEU A 165 -1.22 8.15 -5.86
CA LEU A 165 -2.07 7.66 -6.96
C LEU A 165 -1.65 6.29 -7.48
N ILE A 166 -0.39 5.91 -7.34
CA ILE A 166 0.07 4.57 -7.72
C ILE A 166 -0.05 3.57 -6.57
N SER A 167 -0.26 4.02 -5.34
CA SER A 167 -0.39 3.15 -4.17
C SER A 167 -1.76 2.48 -4.06
N PRO A 168 -1.83 1.26 -3.48
CA PRO A 168 -3.05 0.44 -3.51
C PRO A 168 -4.15 0.98 -2.60
N PRO A 169 -5.42 1.00 -3.04
CA PRO A 169 -6.53 1.46 -2.22
C PRO A 169 -6.73 0.63 -0.93
N SER A 170 -6.31 -0.64 -0.91
CA SER A 170 -6.36 -1.48 0.30
C SER A 170 -5.63 -0.87 1.50
N PHE A 171 -4.56 -0.10 1.29
CA PHE A 171 -3.85 0.65 2.34
C PHE A 171 -4.48 2.02 2.67
N GLY A 172 -5.69 2.26 2.18
CA GLY A 172 -6.52 3.39 2.57
C GLY A 172 -7.16 4.10 1.39
N VAL A 173 -8.48 4.27 1.47
CA VAL A 173 -9.27 5.08 0.54
C VAL A 173 -9.93 6.20 1.31
N ASN A 174 -9.80 7.43 0.82
CA ASN A 174 -10.59 8.55 1.32
C ASN A 174 -10.79 9.61 0.24
N GLN A 175 -11.72 10.54 0.49
CA GLN A 175 -12.04 11.64 -0.44
C GLN A 175 -10.85 12.57 -0.73
N GLN A 176 -9.79 12.54 0.10
CA GLN A 176 -8.60 13.37 -0.13
C GLN A 176 -7.81 12.87 -1.34
N ILE A 177 -7.82 11.57 -1.63
CA ILE A 177 -7.13 11.00 -2.78
C ILE A 177 -7.73 11.54 -4.08
N ASP A 178 -9.06 11.59 -4.19
CA ASP A 178 -9.75 12.21 -5.33
C ASP A 178 -9.36 13.69 -5.50
N ARG A 179 -9.23 14.43 -4.38
CA ARG A 179 -8.81 15.84 -4.41
C ARG A 179 -7.35 16.00 -4.83
N ILE A 180 -6.47 15.07 -4.43
CA ILE A 180 -5.07 15.03 -4.84
C ILE A 180 -4.96 14.72 -6.33
N CYS A 181 -5.73 13.75 -6.83
CA CYS A 181 -5.82 13.43 -8.25
C CYS A 181 -6.23 14.67 -9.06
N PHE A 182 -7.33 15.32 -8.65
CA PHE A 182 -7.77 16.55 -9.28
C PHE A 182 -6.73 17.67 -9.18
N TRP A 183 -6.12 17.89 -8.00
CA TRP A 183 -5.06 18.88 -7.83
C TRP A 183 -3.89 18.60 -8.77
N LEU A 184 -3.39 17.37 -8.85
CA LEU A 184 -2.29 16.96 -9.71
C LEU A 184 -2.61 17.23 -11.19
N SER A 185 -3.85 16.96 -11.61
CA SER A 185 -4.32 17.19 -12.99
C SER A 185 -4.27 18.66 -13.43
N THR A 186 -4.35 19.59 -12.47
CA THR A 186 -4.30 21.03 -12.74
C THR A 186 -2.88 21.60 -12.77
N GLN A 187 -1.86 20.81 -12.43
CA GLN A 187 -0.49 21.30 -12.29
C GLN A 187 0.17 21.58 -13.63
N LYS A 188 0.60 22.84 -13.84
CA LYS A 188 1.26 23.30 -15.07
C LYS A 188 2.75 23.52 -14.94
N LYS A 189 3.24 23.74 -13.72
CA LYS A 189 4.66 23.92 -13.46
C LYS A 189 5.33 22.56 -13.57
N GLU A 190 6.41 22.47 -14.34
CA GLU A 190 7.16 21.22 -14.46
C GLU A 190 7.88 20.90 -13.14
N SER A 191 7.92 19.61 -12.80
CA SER A 191 8.74 19.10 -11.71
C SER A 191 10.03 18.52 -12.28
N ALA A 192 11.18 18.96 -11.73
CA ALA A 192 12.48 18.47 -12.18
C ALA A 192 12.68 16.96 -11.93
N PHE A 193 11.95 16.40 -10.96
CA PHE A 193 12.09 15.01 -10.53
C PHE A 193 11.14 14.04 -11.24
N LEU A 194 10.03 14.55 -11.78
CA LEU A 194 8.98 13.73 -12.40
C LEU A 194 8.93 13.91 -13.92
N LYS A 195 9.93 14.56 -14.51
CA LYS A 195 9.95 14.87 -15.95
C LYS A 195 9.70 13.64 -16.84
N GLU A 196 10.20 12.48 -16.43
CA GLU A 196 10.07 11.20 -17.15
C GLU A 196 9.06 10.24 -16.50
N ASP A 197 8.34 10.69 -15.45
CA ASP A 197 7.36 9.86 -14.77
C ASP A 197 6.06 9.79 -15.59
N PRO A 198 5.55 8.60 -15.94
CA PRO A 198 4.40 8.45 -16.83
C PRO A 198 3.11 9.00 -16.24
N ILE A 199 2.91 8.89 -14.92
CA ILE A 199 1.73 9.43 -14.23
C ILE A 199 1.78 10.96 -14.25
N TRP A 200 2.96 11.54 -14.01
CA TRP A 200 3.16 12.98 -14.11
C TRP A 200 2.96 13.51 -15.53
N GLN A 201 3.56 12.88 -16.54
CA GLN A 201 3.45 13.32 -17.94
C GLN A 201 1.99 13.34 -18.41
N ARG A 202 1.18 12.42 -17.91
CA ARG A 202 -0.23 12.27 -18.28
C ARG A 202 -1.21 12.80 -17.25
N ARG A 203 -0.73 13.55 -16.25
CA ARG A 203 -1.55 14.06 -15.13
C ARG A 203 -2.82 14.81 -15.58
N ALA A 204 -2.77 15.52 -16.71
CA ALA A 204 -3.94 16.25 -17.23
C ALA A 204 -5.09 15.32 -17.68
N GLU A 205 -4.81 14.04 -17.94
CA GLU A 205 -5.81 13.01 -18.24
C GLU A 205 -6.44 12.41 -16.96
N LEU A 206 -5.81 12.59 -15.80
CA LEU A 206 -6.24 12.08 -14.48
C LEU A 206 -7.25 13.02 -13.81
N SER A 207 -8.44 13.17 -14.39
CA SER A 207 -9.48 14.02 -13.79
C SER A 207 -10.19 13.37 -12.59
N SER A 208 -10.12 12.04 -12.47
CA SER A 208 -10.55 11.25 -11.33
C SER A 208 -9.76 9.95 -11.28
N LEU A 209 -9.87 9.19 -10.19
CA LEU A 209 -9.44 7.79 -10.15
C LEU A 209 -10.49 6.86 -10.79
N PRO A 210 -10.15 5.59 -11.06
CA PRO A 210 -11.14 4.61 -11.49
C PRO A 210 -12.31 4.53 -10.51
N LYS A 211 -13.53 4.68 -11.05
CA LYS A 211 -14.79 4.55 -10.31
C LYS A 211 -15.67 3.59 -11.10
N GLY A 212 -16.24 2.62 -10.40
CA GLY A 212 -17.15 1.66 -11.02
C GLY A 212 -18.38 2.36 -11.60
N GLY A 213 -18.94 1.77 -12.66
CA GLY A 213 -20.20 2.22 -13.27
C GLY A 213 -20.03 2.96 -14.61
N ASP A 214 -18.83 3.38 -14.97
CA ASP A 214 -18.55 3.94 -16.29
C ASP A 214 -18.18 2.85 -17.29
N LYS A 215 -18.96 2.73 -18.37
CA LYS A 215 -18.76 1.69 -19.39
C LYS A 215 -17.38 1.80 -20.08
N PHE A 216 -16.87 3.01 -20.20
CA PHE A 216 -15.57 3.33 -20.79
C PHE A 216 -14.82 4.26 -19.83
N ASN A 217 -13.70 3.80 -19.31
CA ASN A 217 -12.85 4.58 -18.43
C ASN A 217 -11.40 4.49 -18.92
N ASN A 218 -10.94 5.57 -19.56
CA ASN A 218 -9.61 5.64 -20.16
C ASN A 218 -8.47 5.62 -19.13
N ILE A 219 -8.77 5.80 -17.84
CA ILE A 219 -7.77 5.75 -16.78
C ILE A 219 -7.15 4.36 -16.70
N TYR A 220 -7.92 3.28 -16.90
CA TYR A 220 -7.36 1.92 -16.91
C TYR A 220 -6.29 1.75 -18.00
N ALA A 221 -6.53 2.27 -19.21
CA ALA A 221 -5.53 2.26 -20.27
C ALA A 221 -4.29 3.08 -19.86
N LEU A 222 -4.49 4.26 -19.25
CA LEU A 222 -3.39 5.09 -18.75
C LEU A 222 -2.54 4.36 -17.71
N LEU A 223 -3.17 3.72 -16.72
CA LEU A 223 -2.44 2.98 -15.68
C LEU A 223 -1.71 1.78 -16.28
N SER A 224 -2.34 1.03 -17.19
CA SER A 224 -1.72 -0.10 -17.88
C SER A 224 -0.49 0.33 -18.69
N GLU A 225 -0.60 1.39 -19.49
CA GLU A 225 0.54 1.94 -20.25
C GLU A 225 1.63 2.48 -19.32
N SER A 226 1.26 3.08 -18.19
CA SER A 226 2.23 3.56 -17.19
C SER A 226 2.99 2.43 -16.51
N ILE A 227 2.36 1.26 -16.30
CA ILE A 227 3.03 0.05 -15.82
C ILE A 227 4.13 -0.35 -16.82
N GLU A 228 3.82 -0.41 -18.11
CA GLU A 228 4.81 -0.77 -19.14
C GLU A 228 5.98 0.23 -19.17
N ILE A 229 5.70 1.53 -19.10
CA ILE A 229 6.73 2.57 -19.08
C ILE A 229 7.63 2.43 -17.84
N TYR A 230 7.07 2.17 -16.65
CA TYR A 230 7.86 1.91 -15.45
C TYR A 230 8.76 0.68 -15.61
N ILE A 231 8.26 -0.40 -16.23
CA ILE A 231 9.04 -1.61 -16.51
C ILE A 231 10.19 -1.31 -17.47
N GLU A 232 9.91 -0.63 -18.59
CA GLU A 232 10.90 -0.23 -19.59
C GLU A 232 12.02 0.65 -19.00
N ASN A 233 11.63 1.57 -18.10
CA ASN A 233 12.55 2.45 -17.38
C ASN A 233 13.25 1.76 -16.20
N LYS A 234 13.01 0.47 -15.96
CA LYS A 234 13.54 -0.32 -14.83
C LYS A 234 13.15 0.23 -13.44
N GLN A 235 12.04 0.96 -13.38
CA GLN A 235 11.42 1.45 -12.15
C GLN A 235 10.52 0.35 -11.57
N ILE A 236 11.14 -0.79 -11.22
CA ILE A 236 10.43 -2.03 -10.88
C ILE A 236 9.54 -1.90 -9.63
N ILE A 237 9.97 -1.10 -8.65
CA ILE A 237 9.18 -0.82 -7.44
C ILE A 237 7.87 -0.14 -7.84
N GLN A 238 7.95 0.97 -8.57
CA GLN A 238 6.78 1.73 -9.05
C GLN A 238 5.88 0.86 -9.94
N ALA A 239 6.46 0.05 -10.83
CA ALA A 239 5.71 -0.88 -11.67
C ALA A 239 4.90 -1.86 -10.81
N LEU A 240 5.51 -2.51 -9.82
CA LEU A 240 4.82 -3.49 -8.97
C LEU A 240 3.77 -2.84 -8.07
N THR A 241 4.05 -1.65 -7.51
CA THR A 241 3.07 -0.88 -6.74
C THR A 241 1.86 -0.56 -7.61
N LEU A 242 2.07 0.00 -8.81
CA LEU A 242 0.97 0.33 -9.72
C LEU A 242 0.25 -0.91 -10.25
N MET A 243 0.93 -2.02 -10.49
CA MET A 243 0.29 -3.29 -10.85
C MET A 243 -0.67 -3.75 -9.76
N GLN A 244 -0.28 -3.64 -8.49
CA GLN A 244 -1.16 -4.00 -7.38
C GLN A 244 -2.40 -3.11 -7.33
N THR A 245 -2.22 -1.79 -7.45
CA THR A 245 -3.29 -0.80 -7.50
C THR A 245 -4.24 -1.04 -8.67
N TYR A 246 -3.71 -1.26 -9.86
CA TYR A 246 -4.48 -1.56 -11.07
C TYR A 246 -5.34 -2.81 -10.90
N ARG A 247 -4.77 -3.86 -10.29
CA ARG A 247 -5.48 -5.11 -10.01
C ARG A 247 -6.64 -4.88 -9.04
N GLU A 248 -6.43 -4.14 -7.96
CA GLU A 248 -7.48 -3.84 -6.98
C GLU A 248 -8.65 -3.08 -7.65
N TYR A 249 -8.36 -2.11 -8.51
CA TYR A 249 -9.40 -1.46 -9.30
C TYR A 249 -10.10 -2.42 -10.27
N MET A 250 -9.36 -3.23 -11.02
CA MET A 250 -9.96 -4.19 -11.96
C MET A 250 -10.83 -5.25 -11.27
N ASN A 251 -10.42 -5.73 -10.09
CA ASN A 251 -11.18 -6.71 -9.33
C ASN A 251 -12.49 -6.12 -8.76
N ALA A 252 -12.56 -4.80 -8.54
CA ALA A 252 -13.79 -4.13 -8.15
C ALA A 252 -14.77 -3.93 -9.33
N GLU A 253 -14.31 -4.09 -10.57
CA GLU A 253 -15.15 -3.99 -11.77
C GLU A 253 -15.87 -5.29 -12.12
N THR A 254 -16.94 -5.17 -12.90
CA THR A 254 -17.67 -6.33 -13.42
C THR A 254 -16.80 -7.19 -14.33
N PHE A 255 -17.05 -8.51 -14.37
CA PHE A 255 -16.35 -9.44 -15.27
C PHE A 255 -16.37 -8.97 -16.74
N SER A 256 -17.51 -8.49 -17.24
CA SER A 256 -17.61 -7.97 -18.61
C SER A 256 -16.79 -6.71 -18.86
N PHE A 257 -16.45 -5.93 -17.82
CA PHE A 257 -15.53 -4.80 -17.94
C PHE A 257 -14.09 -5.30 -18.01
N GLN A 258 -13.72 -6.27 -17.16
CA GLN A 258 -12.40 -6.91 -17.18
C GLN A 258 -12.10 -7.54 -18.55
N GLU A 259 -13.05 -8.29 -19.14
CA GLU A 259 -12.90 -8.89 -20.47
C GLU A 259 -12.65 -7.85 -21.57
N ARG A 260 -13.36 -6.71 -21.53
CA ARG A 260 -13.17 -5.61 -22.50
C ARG A 260 -11.78 -4.98 -22.41
N ASN A 261 -11.17 -5.02 -21.23
CA ASN A 261 -9.81 -4.53 -21.00
C ASN A 261 -8.76 -5.66 -21.07
N HIS A 262 -9.15 -6.85 -21.54
CA HIS A 262 -8.28 -8.02 -21.64
C HIS A 262 -7.57 -8.38 -20.33
N PHE A 263 -8.24 -8.14 -19.19
CA PHE A 263 -7.69 -8.43 -17.88
C PHE A 263 -7.98 -9.88 -17.48
N ASN A 264 -6.92 -10.65 -17.22
CA ASN A 264 -6.99 -11.98 -16.64
C ASN A 264 -6.23 -11.95 -15.29
N SER A 265 -6.94 -12.16 -14.18
CA SER A 265 -6.37 -12.04 -12.82
C SER A 265 -5.20 -13.00 -12.59
N GLN A 266 -5.29 -14.24 -13.10
CA GLN A 266 -4.25 -15.25 -12.91
C GLN A 266 -2.99 -14.94 -13.72
N GLU A 267 -3.14 -14.59 -15.00
CA GLU A 267 -2.01 -14.17 -15.84
C GLU A 267 -1.33 -12.92 -15.26
N PHE A 268 -2.14 -11.97 -14.78
CA PHE A 268 -1.64 -10.76 -14.15
C PHE A 268 -0.89 -11.05 -12.85
N TYR A 269 -1.37 -12.00 -12.04
CA TYR A 269 -0.69 -12.45 -10.82
C TYR A 269 0.66 -13.09 -11.13
N LEU A 270 0.72 -14.02 -12.10
CA LEU A 270 1.96 -14.66 -12.52
C LEU A 270 2.97 -13.62 -13.05
N ARG A 271 2.49 -12.66 -13.83
CA ARG A 271 3.30 -11.53 -14.32
C ARG A 271 3.89 -10.71 -13.16
N LYS A 272 3.13 -10.44 -12.10
CA LYS A 272 3.66 -9.76 -10.90
C LYS A 272 4.77 -10.58 -10.24
N ILE A 273 4.60 -11.90 -10.12
CA ILE A 273 5.64 -12.79 -9.56
C ILE A 273 6.90 -12.71 -10.41
N GLU A 274 6.79 -12.89 -11.73
CA GLU A 274 7.93 -12.82 -12.65
C GLU A 274 8.66 -11.49 -12.54
N LEU A 275 7.92 -10.38 -12.54
CA LEU A 275 8.51 -9.04 -12.42
C LEU A 275 9.19 -8.83 -11.06
N SER A 276 8.67 -9.45 -9.98
CA SER A 276 9.29 -9.38 -8.65
C SER A 276 10.71 -9.95 -8.62
N TYR A 277 11.09 -10.86 -9.53
CA TYR A 277 12.48 -11.32 -9.63
C TYR A 277 13.48 -10.23 -10.04
N LEU A 278 13.00 -9.12 -10.61
CA LEU A 278 13.84 -7.97 -10.96
C LEU A 278 14.01 -6.97 -9.81
N LEU A 279 13.36 -7.18 -8.66
CA LEU A 279 13.53 -6.33 -7.49
C LEU A 279 14.96 -6.42 -6.94
N PRO A 280 15.52 -5.29 -6.46
CA PRO A 280 16.89 -5.26 -5.95
C PRO A 280 17.08 -6.15 -4.71
N ASN A 281 16.01 -6.35 -3.94
CA ASN A 281 16.01 -7.10 -2.68
C ASN A 281 15.40 -8.51 -2.83
N GLY A 282 15.29 -9.00 -4.07
CA GLY A 282 14.82 -10.34 -4.38
C GLY A 282 13.31 -10.44 -4.60
N PRO A 283 12.85 -11.60 -5.12
CA PRO A 283 11.45 -11.84 -5.44
C PRO A 283 10.56 -11.92 -4.21
N ARG A 284 9.30 -11.55 -4.42
CA ARG A 284 8.24 -11.53 -3.40
C ARG A 284 7.54 -12.89 -3.29
N ILE A 285 8.34 -13.95 -3.08
CA ILE A 285 7.87 -15.32 -2.90
C ILE A 285 8.51 -15.92 -1.64
N LEU A 286 7.75 -16.79 -0.96
CA LEU A 286 8.31 -17.70 0.03
C LEU A 286 9.30 -18.66 -0.64
N ARG A 287 10.41 -18.94 0.04
CA ARG A 287 11.40 -19.95 -0.38
C ARG A 287 11.72 -20.88 0.76
#